data_AF-A0A9N8K4F7-F1
#
_entry.id   AF-A0A9N8K4F7-F1
#
_cell.length_a   1.000
_cell.length_b   1.000
_cell.length_c   1.000
_cell.angle_alpha   90.00
_cell.angle_beta   90.00
_cell.angle_gamma   90.00
#
_symmetry.space_group_name_H-M   'P 1'
#
loop_
_entity.id
_entity.type
_entity.pdbx_description
1 polymer ?
#
loop_
_entity_poly.entity_id
_entity_poly.type
_entity_poly.pdbx_seq_one_letter_code
_entity_poly.pdbx_strand_id
1 'polypeptide(L)'
;MRSQGDADEVAVYRALGAFRHVGKIHLTVYCPPPFPASFQSSDELENQHASDQVPDGETKAAMDHALINAAIDENLARSIYRTVSTSRAEFSYPLEHLSLRVGKTYKTTQFTWKLAYIGRSWTCVRNDRDDRLHECSICEYDIREKLDREYKEDENSFFKIDNSTILEAVCRVWPAARNMDWKRAWHSFPLADSR
;
A
#
# COMPACT_ATOMS: atom_id res chain seq x y z
N MET A 1 -3.49 -5.85 8.75
CA MET A 1 -4.20 -4.61 8.42
C MET A 1 -3.15 -3.51 8.34
N ARG A 2 -3.24 -2.57 7.40
CA ARG A 2 -2.39 -1.35 7.41
C ARG A 2 -3.09 -0.28 8.23
N SER A 3 -2.36 0.37 9.12
CA SER A 3 -2.80 1.46 9.99
C SER A 3 -1.73 2.55 10.02
N GLN A 4 -1.31 2.96 8.82
CA GLN A 4 -0.37 4.07 8.61
C GLN A 4 1.00 3.87 9.28
N GLY A 5 1.38 2.63 9.57
CA GLY A 5 2.66 2.32 10.23
C GLY A 5 2.67 2.62 11.72
N ASP A 6 1.53 2.71 12.38
CA ASP A 6 1.43 2.92 13.82
C ASP A 6 2.02 1.76 14.65
N ALA A 7 2.08 1.96 15.98
CA ALA A 7 2.67 1.00 16.90
C ALA A 7 1.93 -0.35 16.90
N ASP A 8 0.61 -0.33 16.69
CA ASP A 8 -0.21 -1.54 16.64
C ASP A 8 0.12 -2.36 15.38
N GLU A 9 0.27 -1.70 14.23
CA GLU A 9 0.71 -2.35 13.00
C GLU A 9 2.09 -3.01 13.16
N VAL A 10 3.02 -2.27 13.75
CA VAL A 10 4.38 -2.76 14.01
C VAL A 10 4.35 -3.94 14.96
N ALA A 11 3.51 -3.89 16.00
CA ALA A 11 3.33 -5.00 16.94
C ALA A 11 2.85 -6.28 16.24
N VAL A 12 1.97 -6.17 15.24
CA VAL A 12 1.56 -7.33 14.42
C VAL A 12 2.76 -7.93 13.68
N TYR A 13 3.58 -7.12 13.01
CA TYR A 13 4.77 -7.63 12.31
C TYR A 13 5.80 -8.23 13.26
N ARG A 14 5.99 -7.64 14.44
CA ARG A 14 6.85 -8.19 15.50
C ARG A 14 6.33 -9.55 15.97
N ALA A 15 5.02 -9.67 16.19
CA ALA A 15 4.38 -10.92 16.59
C ALA A 15 4.54 -12.02 15.54
N LEU A 16 4.49 -11.67 14.24
CA LEU A 16 4.80 -12.61 13.16
C LEU A 16 6.25 -13.12 13.23
N GLY A 17 7.19 -12.28 13.66
CA GLY A 17 8.58 -12.67 13.90
C GLY A 17 8.76 -13.64 15.06
N ALA A 18 7.87 -13.60 16.06
CA ALA A 18 7.98 -14.46 17.24
C ALA A 18 7.74 -15.97 16.95
N PHE A 19 7.22 -16.32 15.77
CA PHE A 19 7.01 -17.72 15.38
C PHE A 19 8.32 -18.45 15.07
N ARG A 20 8.73 -19.34 15.98
CA ARG A 20 10.04 -20.00 15.97
C ARG A 20 10.34 -20.89 14.76
N HIS A 21 9.31 -21.49 14.15
CA HIS A 21 9.48 -22.52 13.11
C HIS A 21 8.93 -22.09 11.74
N VAL A 22 8.59 -20.81 11.57
CA VAL A 22 8.00 -20.31 10.32
C VAL A 22 9.07 -19.63 9.49
N GLY A 23 9.60 -20.29 8.46
CA GLY A 23 10.55 -19.67 7.52
C GLY A 23 9.87 -18.85 6.41
N LYS A 24 8.58 -19.08 6.14
CA LYS A 24 7.85 -18.47 5.02
C LYS A 24 6.54 -17.87 5.49
N ILE A 25 6.29 -16.62 5.14
CA ILE A 25 5.08 -15.90 5.53
C ILE A 25 4.37 -15.37 4.28
N HIS A 26 3.07 -15.60 4.22
CA HIS A 26 2.19 -14.98 3.24
C HIS A 26 1.26 -14.01 3.98
N LEU A 27 1.50 -12.72 3.81
CA LEU A 27 0.75 -11.65 4.42
C LEU A 27 -0.12 -10.98 3.37
N THR A 28 -1.43 -10.95 3.60
CA THR A 28 -2.35 -10.15 2.79
C THR A 28 -2.73 -8.90 3.60
N VAL A 29 -2.37 -7.74 3.07
CA VAL A 29 -2.78 -6.46 3.60
C VAL A 29 -4.13 -6.11 3.02
N TYR A 30 -5.11 -5.97 3.90
CA TYR A 30 -6.40 -5.40 3.57
C TYR A 30 -6.38 -3.90 3.81
N CYS A 31 -6.71 -3.12 2.79
CA CYS A 31 -7.02 -1.71 2.94
C CYS A 31 -8.54 -1.56 2.84
N PRO A 32 -9.25 -1.22 3.93
CA PRO A 32 -10.70 -1.06 3.87
C PRO A 32 -11.09 0.02 2.85
N PRO A 33 -12.28 -0.09 2.22
CA PRO A 33 -12.76 0.95 1.33
C PRO A 33 -12.84 2.28 2.09
N PRO A 34 -12.46 3.40 1.45
CA PRO A 34 -12.45 4.72 2.08
C PRO A 34 -13.83 5.25 2.44
N PHE A 35 -14.91 4.60 1.98
CA PHE A 35 -16.25 5.19 2.01
C PHE A 35 -17.18 4.37 2.89
N PRO A 36 -17.98 5.01 3.75
CA PRO A 36 -19.02 4.32 4.50
C PRO A 36 -20.01 3.66 3.53
N ALA A 37 -20.60 2.54 3.97
CA ALA A 37 -21.56 1.76 3.18
C ALA A 37 -22.81 2.54 2.74
N SER A 38 -23.01 3.76 3.27
CA SER A 38 -24.04 4.72 2.85
C SER A 38 -23.80 5.29 1.46
N PHE A 39 -22.56 5.30 0.97
CA PHE A 39 -22.29 5.53 -0.45
C PHE A 39 -22.69 4.24 -1.19
N GLN A 40 -23.88 4.24 -1.78
CA GLN A 40 -24.48 3.05 -2.40
C GLN A 40 -23.66 2.56 -3.60
N SER A 41 -22.81 3.44 -4.15
CA SER A 41 -21.84 3.12 -5.16
C SER A 41 -20.68 4.11 -5.14
N SER A 42 -19.53 3.68 -5.65
CA SER A 42 -18.44 4.61 -5.92
C SER A 42 -18.74 5.56 -7.10
N ASP A 43 -19.88 5.39 -7.80
CA ASP A 43 -20.39 6.34 -8.77
C ASP A 43 -20.92 7.60 -8.08
N GLU A 44 -21.35 7.56 -6.82
CA GLU A 44 -21.84 8.75 -6.10
C GLU A 44 -20.73 9.76 -5.82
N LEU A 45 -19.48 9.32 -5.58
CA LEU A 45 -18.32 10.22 -5.45
C LEU A 45 -17.94 10.86 -6.79
N GLU A 46 -18.12 10.12 -7.89
CA GLU A 46 -17.92 10.64 -9.24
C GLU A 46 -19.07 11.58 -9.65
N ASN A 47 -20.30 11.30 -9.20
CA ASN A 47 -21.50 12.09 -9.48
C ASN A 47 -21.71 13.28 -8.52
N GLN A 48 -21.05 13.33 -7.35
CA GLN A 48 -21.03 14.52 -6.49
C GLN A 48 -20.40 15.75 -7.20
N HIS A 49 -19.68 15.54 -8.30
CA HIS A 49 -19.26 16.59 -9.23
C HIS A 49 -20.40 17.30 -9.96
N ALA A 50 -21.60 16.71 -10.04
CA ALA A 50 -22.76 17.40 -10.59
C ALA A 50 -23.37 18.42 -9.60
N SER A 51 -22.91 18.43 -8.34
CA SER A 51 -23.57 19.14 -7.23
C SER A 51 -22.72 20.27 -6.60
N ASP A 52 -21.48 20.52 -7.05
CA ASP A 52 -20.55 21.51 -6.44
C ASP A 52 -20.32 21.31 -4.92
N GLN A 53 -20.61 20.13 -4.37
CA GLN A 53 -20.46 19.88 -2.94
C GLN A 53 -19.01 19.58 -2.58
N VAL A 54 -18.41 20.49 -1.80
CA VAL A 54 -17.08 20.28 -1.22
C VAL A 54 -17.16 19.10 -0.25
N PRO A 55 -16.26 18.10 -0.35
CA PRO A 55 -16.22 16.99 0.59
C PRO A 55 -16.02 17.50 2.01
N ASP A 56 -16.77 16.94 2.95
CA ASP A 56 -16.61 17.23 4.38
C ASP A 56 -15.24 16.76 4.91
N GLY A 57 -14.93 17.13 6.15
CA GLY A 57 -13.66 16.80 6.79
C GLY A 57 -13.45 15.29 6.96
N GLU A 58 -14.52 14.54 7.21
CA GLU A 58 -14.48 13.10 7.43
C GLU A 58 -14.17 12.34 6.13
N THR A 59 -14.83 12.71 5.04
CA THR A 59 -14.57 12.16 3.70
C THR A 59 -13.14 12.44 3.26
N LYS A 60 -12.64 13.65 3.49
CA LYS A 60 -11.24 14.00 3.19
C LYS A 60 -10.25 13.12 3.96
N ALA A 61 -10.46 12.98 5.27
CA ALA A 61 -9.60 12.13 6.09
C ALA A 61 -9.65 10.66 5.63
N ALA A 62 -10.84 10.14 5.30
CA ALA A 62 -11.00 8.77 4.84
C ALA A 62 -10.29 8.50 3.51
N MET A 63 -10.36 9.45 2.56
CA MET A 63 -9.59 9.37 1.31
C MET A 63 -8.07 9.38 1.57
N ASP A 64 -7.60 10.27 2.45
CA ASP A 64 -6.19 10.39 2.78
C ASP A 64 -5.69 9.08 3.44
N HIS A 65 -6.44 8.53 4.39
CA HIS A 65 -6.13 7.25 5.03
C HIS A 65 -6.10 6.09 4.02
N ALA A 66 -7.02 6.05 3.07
CA ALA A 66 -7.02 5.00 2.05
C ALA A 66 -5.80 5.09 1.13
N LEU A 67 -5.42 6.30 0.70
CA LEU A 67 -4.19 6.51 -0.08
C LEU A 67 -2.95 6.08 0.70
N ILE A 68 -2.83 6.50 1.97
CA ILE A 68 -1.69 6.14 2.84
C ILE A 68 -1.61 4.63 3.06
N ASN A 69 -2.73 3.98 3.36
CA ASN A 69 -2.77 2.56 3.68
C ASN A 69 -2.59 1.67 2.44
N ALA A 70 -3.06 2.12 1.27
CA ALA A 70 -2.85 1.42 0.01
C ALA A 70 -1.44 1.60 -0.55
N ALA A 71 -0.74 2.69 -0.23
CA ALA A 71 0.61 2.95 -0.74
C ALA A 71 1.65 1.98 -0.15
N ILE A 72 2.00 0.96 -0.92
CA ILE A 72 3.02 -0.02 -0.55
C ILE A 72 4.08 -0.07 -1.65
N ASP A 73 5.21 0.58 -1.40
CA ASP A 73 6.38 0.52 -2.26
C ASP A 73 7.42 -0.50 -1.75
N GLU A 74 8.50 -0.62 -2.50
CA GLU A 74 9.62 -1.53 -2.19
C GLU A 74 10.23 -1.24 -0.80
N ASN A 75 10.32 0.03 -0.41
CA ASN A 75 10.94 0.44 0.85
C ASN A 75 10.09 0.02 2.04
N LEU A 76 8.77 0.16 1.95
CA LEU A 76 7.88 -0.36 3.00
C LEU A 76 7.90 -1.87 3.05
N ALA A 77 7.87 -2.57 1.91
CA ALA A 77 7.97 -4.03 1.88
C ALA A 77 9.28 -4.52 2.53
N ARG A 78 10.40 -3.83 2.25
CA ARG A 78 11.71 -4.04 2.91
C ARG A 78 11.62 -3.85 4.41
N SER A 79 10.99 -2.75 4.83
CA SER A 79 10.86 -2.40 6.24
C SER A 79 10.03 -3.43 7.00
N ILE A 80 8.90 -3.88 6.43
CA ILE A 80 8.07 -4.95 6.99
C ILE A 80 8.88 -6.25 7.11
N TYR A 81 9.58 -6.67 6.05
CA TYR A 81 10.45 -7.85 6.09
C TYR A 81 11.49 -7.74 7.21
N ARG A 82 12.16 -6.58 7.30
CA ARG A 82 13.17 -6.33 8.32
C ARG A 82 12.57 -6.41 9.72
N THR A 83 11.43 -5.77 9.98
CA THR A 83 10.73 -5.81 11.27
C THR A 83 10.38 -7.24 11.68
N VAL A 84 9.86 -8.07 10.76
CA VAL A 84 9.58 -9.48 11.05
C VAL A 84 10.87 -10.25 11.31
N SER A 85 11.89 -10.06 10.47
CA SER A 85 13.17 -10.77 10.55
C SER A 85 13.94 -10.46 11.84
N THR A 86 13.99 -9.21 12.28
CA THR A 86 14.71 -8.79 13.49
C THR A 86 13.97 -9.11 14.78
N SER A 87 12.65 -9.35 14.71
CA SER A 87 11.82 -9.71 15.88
C SER A 87 11.84 -11.21 16.18
N ARG A 88 12.66 -11.96 15.46
CA ARG A 88 12.81 -13.39 15.65
C ARG A 88 13.50 -13.72 16.96
N ALA A 89 12.99 -14.74 17.65
CA ALA A 89 13.61 -15.26 18.84
C ALA A 89 14.99 -15.88 18.52
N GLU A 90 15.90 -15.81 19.48
CA GLU A 90 17.16 -16.53 19.44
C GLU A 90 16.88 -18.03 19.18
N PHE A 91 17.66 -18.65 18.29
CA PHE A 91 17.51 -20.05 17.84
C PHE A 91 16.23 -20.38 17.04
N SER A 92 15.54 -19.37 16.48
CA SER A 92 14.46 -19.62 15.52
C SER A 92 14.97 -19.81 14.09
N TYR A 93 14.13 -20.42 13.25
CA TYR A 93 14.39 -20.49 11.82
C TYR A 93 14.43 -19.06 11.24
N PRO A 94 15.39 -18.74 10.37
CA PRO A 94 15.44 -17.44 9.72
C PRO A 94 14.21 -17.24 8.83
N LEU A 95 13.78 -15.99 8.66
CA LEU A 95 12.75 -15.68 7.67
C LEU A 95 13.39 -15.82 6.28
N GLU A 96 12.98 -16.83 5.53
CA GLU A 96 13.45 -17.07 4.16
C GLU A 96 12.65 -16.27 3.14
N HIS A 97 11.33 -16.15 3.38
CA HIS A 97 10.40 -15.63 2.38
C HIS A 97 9.25 -14.85 3.03
N LEU A 98 8.98 -13.65 2.52
CA LEU A 98 7.77 -12.89 2.80
C LEU A 98 7.07 -12.57 1.47
N SER A 99 5.85 -13.07 1.29
CA SER A 99 4.94 -12.58 0.25
C SER A 99 4.00 -11.55 0.87
N LEU A 100 4.10 -10.30 0.43
CA LEU A 100 3.22 -9.22 0.82
C LEU A 100 2.23 -8.96 -0.32
N ARG A 101 0.96 -9.32 -0.12
CA ARG A 101 -0.11 -9.11 -1.09
C ARG A 101 -1.01 -7.97 -0.66
N VAL A 102 -1.42 -7.13 -1.61
CA VAL A 102 -2.48 -6.14 -1.38
C VAL A 102 -3.81 -6.75 -1.79
N GLY A 103 -4.73 -6.86 -0.83
CA GLY A 103 -6.09 -7.34 -1.08
C GLY A 103 -6.87 -6.32 -1.90
N LYS A 104 -7.50 -6.77 -2.99
CA LYS A 104 -8.36 -5.95 -3.86
C LYS A 104 -9.81 -6.29 -3.55
N THR A 105 -10.57 -5.36 -2.97
CA THR A 105 -12.01 -5.56 -2.67
C THR A 105 -12.90 -4.47 -3.23
N TYR A 106 -12.37 -3.65 -4.13
CA TYR A 106 -13.08 -2.50 -4.63
C TYR A 106 -13.83 -2.81 -5.92
N LYS A 107 -15.05 -2.28 -6.06
CA LYS A 107 -15.66 -2.06 -7.38
C LYS A 107 -14.81 -1.04 -8.13
N THR A 108 -14.52 -1.28 -9.41
CA THR A 108 -13.67 -0.43 -10.24
C THR A 108 -14.27 0.94 -10.49
N THR A 109 -13.61 1.97 -9.98
CA THR A 109 -13.90 3.40 -10.14
C THR A 109 -12.60 4.18 -10.24
N GLN A 110 -12.68 5.45 -10.62
CA GLN A 110 -11.49 6.30 -10.75
C GLN A 110 -10.63 6.22 -9.50
N PHE A 111 -11.18 6.43 -8.29
CA PHE A 111 -10.37 6.44 -7.07
C PHE A 111 -9.77 5.06 -6.75
N THR A 112 -10.55 4.00 -6.90
CA THR A 112 -10.10 2.63 -6.56
C THR A 112 -9.05 2.11 -7.52
N TRP A 113 -9.04 2.57 -8.78
CA TRP A 113 -7.94 2.34 -9.72
C TRP A 113 -6.64 2.98 -9.24
N LYS A 114 -6.69 4.22 -8.70
CA LYS A 114 -5.50 4.88 -8.15
C LYS A 114 -5.00 4.14 -6.91
N LEU A 115 -5.90 3.65 -6.04
CA LEU A 115 -5.53 2.78 -4.91
C LEU A 115 -4.89 1.47 -5.39
N ALA A 116 -5.45 0.83 -6.42
CA ALA A 116 -4.89 -0.40 -7.00
C ALA A 116 -3.52 -0.17 -7.65
N TYR A 117 -3.27 1.02 -8.19
CA TYR A 117 -1.99 1.39 -8.80
C TYR A 117 -0.85 1.50 -7.79
N ILE A 118 -1.11 2.17 -6.65
CA ILE A 118 -0.13 2.36 -5.56
C ILE A 118 -0.03 1.14 -4.65
N GLY A 119 -1.08 0.30 -4.63
CA GLY A 119 -1.18 -0.95 -3.89
C GLY A 119 -0.39 -2.09 -4.50
N ARG A 120 0.94 -1.97 -4.48
CA ARG A 120 1.82 -2.98 -5.07
C ARG A 120 2.05 -4.14 -4.11
N SER A 121 2.02 -5.34 -4.67
CA SER A 121 2.36 -6.58 -3.98
C SER A 121 3.83 -6.90 -4.19
N TRP A 122 4.49 -7.44 -3.16
CA TRP A 122 5.94 -7.65 -3.13
C TRP A 122 6.31 -9.05 -2.65
N THR A 123 7.42 -9.55 -3.16
CA THR A 123 8.11 -10.74 -2.66
C THR A 123 9.45 -10.30 -2.09
N CYS A 124 9.72 -10.66 -0.84
CA CYS A 124 11.01 -10.46 -0.20
C CYS A 124 11.65 -11.84 0.05
N VAL A 125 12.81 -12.09 -0.54
CA VAL A 125 13.57 -13.34 -0.36
C VAL A 125 14.86 -13.04 0.36
N ARG A 126 15.14 -13.80 1.43
CA ARG A 126 16.35 -13.67 2.22
C ARG A 126 17.61 -13.70 1.36
N ASN A 127 18.59 -12.91 1.73
CA ASN A 127 19.92 -13.02 1.15
C ASN A 127 20.64 -14.23 1.78
N ASP A 128 21.14 -15.15 0.95
CA ASP A 128 21.84 -16.36 1.39
C ASP A 128 23.22 -16.08 1.99
N ARG A 129 23.69 -14.83 1.94
CA ARG A 129 24.96 -14.43 2.55
C ARG A 129 24.84 -14.31 4.07
N ASP A 130 25.69 -15.03 4.78
CA ASP A 130 25.68 -15.11 6.25
C ASP A 130 26.01 -13.76 6.94
N ASP A 131 26.68 -12.83 6.26
CA ASP A 131 27.04 -11.51 6.82
C ASP A 131 25.87 -10.51 6.87
N ARG A 132 24.74 -10.83 6.22
CA ARG A 132 23.62 -9.91 5.97
C ARG A 132 22.26 -10.54 6.25
N LEU A 133 22.14 -11.16 7.42
CA LEU A 133 20.98 -11.98 7.83
C LEU A 133 19.60 -11.30 7.71
N HIS A 134 19.54 -9.97 7.79
CA HIS A 134 18.30 -9.20 7.71
C HIS A 134 18.10 -8.47 6.37
N GLU A 135 19.02 -8.64 5.43
CA GLU A 135 18.84 -8.15 4.06
C GLU A 135 18.00 -9.13 3.24
N CYS A 136 17.25 -8.58 2.28
CA CYS A 136 16.48 -9.36 1.32
C CYS A 136 16.60 -8.76 -0.07
N SER A 137 16.50 -9.63 -1.06
CA SER A 137 16.13 -9.24 -2.41
C SER A 137 14.63 -9.00 -2.46
N ILE A 138 14.19 -7.96 -3.19
CA ILE A 138 12.79 -7.58 -3.29
C ILE A 138 12.41 -7.46 -4.75
N CYS A 139 11.26 -8.01 -5.11
CA CYS A 139 10.66 -7.86 -6.43
C CYS A 139 9.13 -7.77 -6.33
N GLU A 140 8.47 -7.22 -7.36
CA GLU A 140 7.01 -7.23 -7.41
C GLU A 140 6.49 -8.67 -7.49
N TYR A 141 5.43 -8.96 -6.72
CA TYR A 141 4.92 -10.32 -6.48
C TYR A 141 4.38 -10.99 -7.75
N ASP A 142 3.56 -10.27 -8.52
CA ASP A 142 2.90 -10.79 -9.72
C ASP A 142 3.30 -9.99 -10.95
N ILE A 143 4.12 -10.60 -11.80
CA ILE A 143 4.59 -10.02 -13.06
C ILE A 143 3.40 -9.72 -13.99
N ARG A 144 2.31 -10.50 -13.96
CA ARG A 144 1.14 -10.23 -14.79
C ARG A 144 0.41 -8.98 -14.34
N GLU A 145 0.26 -8.77 -13.02
CA GLU A 145 -0.33 -7.53 -12.50
C GLU A 145 0.54 -6.31 -12.82
N LYS A 146 1.86 -6.48 -12.77
CA LYS A 146 2.81 -5.44 -13.20
C LYS A 146 2.63 -5.10 -14.68
N LEU A 147 2.60 -6.11 -15.56
CA LEU A 147 2.44 -5.91 -17.00
C LEU A 147 1.07 -5.31 -17.37
N ASP A 148 -0.01 -5.76 -16.73
CA ASP A 148 -1.35 -5.19 -16.91
C ASP A 148 -1.40 -3.72 -16.50
N ARG A 149 -0.73 -3.36 -15.41
CA ARG A 149 -0.59 -1.96 -14.98
C ARG A 149 0.20 -1.14 -16.00
N GLU A 150 1.37 -1.63 -16.43
CA GLU A 150 2.21 -0.95 -17.43
C GLU A 150 1.48 -0.76 -18.77
N TYR A 151 0.77 -1.79 -19.24
CA TYR A 151 -0.05 -1.71 -20.45
C TYR A 151 -1.15 -0.63 -20.34
N LYS A 152 -1.85 -0.57 -19.20
CA LYS A 152 -2.87 0.46 -18.96
C LYS A 152 -2.27 1.86 -18.82
N GLU A 153 -1.04 1.97 -18.34
CA GLU A 153 -0.35 3.26 -18.23
C GLU A 153 -0.12 3.88 -19.61
N ASP A 154 0.25 3.05 -20.59
CA ASP A 154 0.45 3.47 -21.98
C ASP A 154 -0.84 3.91 -22.68
N GLU A 155 -1.97 3.25 -22.38
CA GLU A 155 -3.29 3.66 -22.88
C GLU A 155 -3.78 5.01 -22.31
N ASN A 156 -3.14 5.51 -21.23
CA ASN A 156 -3.23 6.84 -20.61
C ASN A 156 -4.62 7.36 -20.16
N SER A 157 -5.73 6.75 -20.58
CA SER A 157 -7.09 7.24 -20.32
C SER A 157 -7.54 7.01 -18.86
N PHE A 158 -7.08 5.93 -18.22
CA PHE A 158 -7.53 5.56 -16.86
C PHE A 158 -6.78 6.29 -15.73
N PHE A 159 -5.63 6.87 -16.04
CA PHE A 159 -4.70 7.42 -15.05
C PHE A 159 -4.70 8.94 -14.93
N LYS A 160 -5.40 9.63 -15.84
CA LYS A 160 -5.69 11.04 -15.64
C LYS A 160 -6.57 11.20 -14.39
N ILE A 161 -6.29 12.25 -13.64
CA ILE A 161 -7.11 12.65 -12.51
C ILE A 161 -7.95 13.84 -12.97
N ASP A 162 -9.09 13.53 -13.57
CA ASP A 162 -10.05 14.56 -14.02
C ASP A 162 -10.94 15.03 -12.86
N ASN A 163 -10.95 14.28 -11.76
CA ASN A 163 -11.72 14.55 -10.55
C ASN A 163 -10.91 15.42 -9.58
N SER A 164 -11.31 16.68 -9.41
CA SER A 164 -10.61 17.66 -8.54
C SER A 164 -10.51 17.22 -7.08
N THR A 165 -11.52 16.51 -6.55
CA THR A 165 -11.51 15.97 -5.19
C THR A 165 -10.44 14.91 -5.01
N ILE A 166 -10.29 13.99 -5.97
CA ILE A 166 -9.23 12.98 -5.97
C ILE A 166 -7.87 13.65 -6.10
N LEU A 167 -7.73 14.64 -6.99
CA LEU A 167 -6.47 15.36 -7.17
C LEU A 167 -6.05 16.07 -5.89
N GLU A 168 -6.98 16.73 -5.20
CA GLU A 168 -6.69 17.39 -3.93
C GLU A 168 -6.34 16.38 -2.82
N ALA A 169 -6.98 15.21 -2.77
CA ALA A 169 -6.57 14.15 -1.83
C ALA A 169 -5.16 13.64 -2.12
N VAL A 170 -4.84 13.35 -3.38
CA VAL A 170 -3.50 12.97 -3.82
C VAL A 170 -2.47 14.04 -3.46
N CYS A 171 -2.78 15.33 -3.69
CA CYS A 171 -1.90 16.44 -3.37
C CYS A 171 -1.78 16.73 -1.86
N ARG A 172 -2.76 16.37 -1.03
CA ARG A 172 -2.65 16.43 0.44
C ARG A 172 -1.69 15.36 0.96
N VAL A 173 -1.80 14.13 0.45
CA VAL A 173 -0.97 12.99 0.87
C VAL A 173 0.45 13.10 0.30
N TRP A 174 0.59 13.46 -0.98
CA TRP A 174 1.87 13.68 -1.65
C TRP A 174 1.93 15.08 -2.27
N PRO A 175 2.39 16.10 -1.52
CA PRO A 175 2.44 17.49 -1.99
C PRO A 175 3.24 17.69 -3.28
N ALA A 176 4.23 16.84 -3.55
CA ALA A 176 5.03 16.89 -4.78
C ALA A 176 4.17 16.70 -6.04
N ALA A 177 3.04 15.99 -5.95
CA ALA A 177 2.08 15.77 -7.03
C ALA A 177 1.41 17.06 -7.55
N ARG A 178 1.53 18.18 -6.83
CA ARG A 178 1.10 19.51 -7.35
C ARG A 178 1.93 19.98 -8.53
N ASN A 179 3.19 19.53 -8.60
CA ASN A 179 4.18 20.01 -9.58
C ASN A 179 4.71 18.91 -10.51
N MET A 180 4.29 17.65 -10.32
CA MET A 180 4.72 16.53 -11.14
C MET A 180 3.63 15.47 -11.26
N ASP A 181 3.82 14.53 -12.17
CA ASP A 181 2.95 13.36 -12.28
C ASP A 181 2.89 12.62 -10.93
N TRP A 182 1.67 12.47 -10.40
CA TRP A 182 1.42 11.79 -9.14
C TRP A 182 1.96 10.35 -9.15
N LYS A 183 2.03 9.70 -10.32
CA LYS A 183 2.64 8.37 -10.51
C LYS A 183 4.12 8.32 -10.14
N ARG A 184 4.79 9.47 -10.17
CA ARG A 184 6.20 9.66 -9.78
C ARG A 184 6.35 10.26 -8.38
N ALA A 185 5.30 10.90 -7.87
CA ALA A 185 5.30 11.54 -6.56
C ALA A 185 4.94 10.58 -5.42
N TRP A 186 4.10 9.58 -5.70
CA TRP A 186 3.63 8.68 -4.66
C TRP A 186 4.78 7.83 -4.11
N HIS A 187 4.72 7.59 -2.81
CA HIS A 187 5.59 6.68 -2.08
C HIS A 187 4.83 6.17 -0.85
N SER A 188 5.31 5.09 -0.24
CA SER A 188 4.75 4.57 0.99
C SER A 188 5.06 5.45 2.20
N PHE A 189 4.41 5.15 3.32
CA PHE A 189 4.65 5.81 4.61
C PHE A 189 5.37 4.84 5.56
N PRO A 190 6.45 5.30 6.23
CA PRO A 190 7.33 4.44 7.02
C PRO A 190 6.62 3.88 8.26
N LEU A 191 7.16 2.78 8.79
CA LEU A 191 6.77 2.24 10.09
C LEU A 191 7.33 3.11 11.22
N ALA A 192 6.58 3.29 12.31
CA ALA A 192 6.90 4.17 13.44
C ALA A 192 8.30 3.93 14.08
N ASP A 193 8.85 2.72 13.94
CA ASP A 193 10.12 2.29 14.56
C ASP A 193 11.23 1.94 13.54
N SER A 194 11.16 2.44 12.30
CA SER A 194 12.10 2.06 11.22
C SER A 194 13.40 2.89 11.13
N ARG A 195 13.86 3.50 12.24
CA ARG A 195 15.16 4.21 12.30
C ARG A 195 16.34 3.28 12.56
#